data_AF-A0A3A5L0G1-F1
#
_entry.id   AF-A0A3A5L0G1-F1
#
_cell.length_a   1.000
_cell.length_b   1.000
_cell.length_c   1.000
_cell.angle_alpha   90.00
_cell.angle_beta   90.00
_cell.angle_gamma   90.00
#
_symmetry.space_group_name_H-M   'P 1'
#
loop_
_entity.id
_entity.type
_entity.pdbx_description
1 polymer ?
#
loop_
_entity_poly.entity_id
_entity_poly.type
_entity_poly.pdbx_seq_one_letter_code
_entity_poly.pdbx_strand_id
1 'polypeptide(L)'
;MGATWVVVRKKVAKTSQRTIDCDFSERFSTAAIGDLNLMQRRSEPKAEKLDDIHPRSLEPITVQERYITPLFSLPRKLPATAWQGHIPFLFVLFKNLKPSSYVDLGVHYGASLIAAATAAQTYDLKTELWGVDTWQGDAHAGDYEGDQIYADLLAFVDGCFDGVHLLRSTFDQAREKFTERPVDMLHIDGLHTYEGVKHDYENWLPVMSDRGVILFHDTAGRDRGFGVWRLWEELKPRFPSLEFIHSHGLGVLFVGANSLTDPYLKKLVEDRSLFDAYRSTVTQVADLLSVRVAFQDSEFELRSNPSAGGDTRTQLAGVQEAVQRYKNQLMTVRRQHDRLTRRKSIKPLKYLKRLIGG
;
A
#
# COMPACT_ATOMS: atom_id res chain seq x y z
N MET A 1 -28.24 -42.28 36.58
CA MET A 1 -26.81 -42.18 36.91
C MET A 1 -26.32 -40.85 36.37
N GLY A 2 -26.13 -39.87 37.25
CA GLY A 2 -25.76 -38.51 36.88
C GLY A 2 -24.25 -38.35 36.76
N ALA A 3 -23.83 -37.36 35.98
CA ALA A 3 -22.51 -36.78 36.04
C ALA A 3 -22.64 -35.26 36.11
N THR A 4 -21.94 -34.72 37.09
CA THR A 4 -22.12 -33.43 37.75
C THR A 4 -21.21 -32.39 37.10
N TRP A 5 -21.73 -31.22 36.74
CA TRP A 5 -20.92 -30.05 36.35
C TRP A 5 -20.58 -29.22 37.58
N VAL A 6 -19.29 -29.08 37.89
CA VAL A 6 -18.79 -28.24 38.99
C VAL A 6 -18.70 -26.80 38.49
N VAL A 7 -19.57 -25.94 39.03
CA VAL A 7 -19.56 -24.48 38.83
C VAL A 7 -18.56 -23.86 39.81
N VAL A 8 -17.45 -23.32 39.30
CA VAL A 8 -16.52 -22.52 40.11
C VAL A 8 -17.01 -21.07 40.14
N ARG A 9 -17.65 -20.67 41.24
CA ARG A 9 -17.96 -19.27 41.56
C ARG A 9 -16.71 -18.58 42.09
N LYS A 10 -16.16 -17.59 41.36
CA LYS A 10 -15.19 -16.63 41.94
C LYS A 10 -15.95 -15.50 42.65
N LYS A 11 -15.64 -15.32 43.94
CA LYS A 11 -16.11 -14.23 44.81
C LYS A 11 -15.61 -12.88 44.28
N VAL A 12 -16.54 -11.95 44.08
CA VAL A 12 -16.25 -10.52 43.92
C VAL A 12 -16.03 -9.93 45.31
N ALA A 13 -14.83 -9.41 45.57
CA ALA A 13 -14.55 -8.59 46.74
C ALA A 13 -14.83 -7.12 46.40
N LYS A 14 -15.77 -6.51 47.14
CA LYS A 14 -16.02 -5.07 47.16
C LYS A 14 -14.92 -4.38 47.97
N THR A 15 -14.32 -3.32 47.44
CA THR A 15 -13.57 -2.36 48.26
C THR A 15 -13.86 -0.92 47.82
N SER A 16 -14.53 -0.23 48.74
CA SER A 16 -14.76 1.20 48.98
C SER A 16 -14.44 2.25 47.90
N GLN A 17 -15.49 2.98 47.53
CA GLN A 17 -15.46 4.40 47.16
C GLN A 17 -14.59 5.24 48.11
N ARG A 18 -13.73 6.09 47.52
CA ARG A 18 -13.43 7.42 48.07
C ARG A 18 -13.73 8.45 47.00
N THR A 19 -14.77 9.23 47.26
CA THR A 19 -15.09 10.49 46.62
C THR A 19 -14.01 11.51 46.96
N ILE A 20 -13.47 12.19 45.95
CA ILE A 20 -12.84 13.50 46.10
C ILE A 20 -13.56 14.40 45.10
N ASP A 21 -14.50 15.18 45.62
CA ASP A 21 -14.94 16.43 45.01
C ASP A 21 -13.78 17.41 45.05
N CYS A 22 -13.43 17.99 43.91
CA CYS A 22 -12.79 19.30 43.83
C CYS A 22 -13.29 20.01 42.58
N ASP A 23 -14.23 20.92 42.84
CA ASP A 23 -14.63 22.03 42.00
C ASP A 23 -13.39 22.87 41.60
N PHE A 24 -13.21 23.14 40.32
CA PHE A 24 -12.38 24.25 39.85
C PHE A 24 -12.94 24.82 38.55
N SER A 25 -13.89 25.72 38.74
CA SER A 25 -14.29 26.74 37.78
C SER A 25 -13.11 27.68 37.47
N GLU A 26 -13.05 28.08 36.19
CA GLU A 26 -12.35 29.25 35.63
C GLU A 26 -10.86 29.47 35.95
N ARG A 27 -10.00 29.42 34.91
CA ARG A 27 -9.38 30.58 34.24
C ARG A 27 -8.11 30.19 33.45
N PHE A 28 -7.93 30.88 32.32
CA PHE A 28 -6.74 31.00 31.45
C PHE A 28 -6.47 29.80 30.52
N SER A 29 -6.17 29.94 29.22
CA SER A 29 -5.78 31.09 28.41
C SER A 29 -6.10 30.83 26.93
N THR A 30 -6.65 31.84 26.25
CA THR A 30 -6.95 31.91 24.81
C THR A 30 -5.69 32.00 23.93
N ALA A 31 -4.76 31.05 24.05
CA ALA A 31 -3.48 31.07 23.32
C ALA A 31 -3.27 29.91 22.32
N ALA A 32 -4.22 28.98 22.15
CA ALA A 32 -4.06 27.83 21.25
C ALA A 32 -4.82 27.92 19.91
N ILE A 33 -5.38 29.09 19.58
CA ILE A 33 -6.13 29.33 18.33
C ILE A 33 -5.31 30.16 17.32
N GLY A 34 -4.06 30.48 17.65
CA GLY A 34 -3.16 31.32 16.82
C GLY A 34 -2.39 30.60 15.71
N ASP A 35 -2.10 29.31 15.86
CA ASP A 35 -1.09 28.63 14.99
C ASP A 35 -1.66 27.79 13.85
N LEU A 36 -2.99 27.60 13.78
CA LEU A 36 -3.64 26.98 12.61
C LEU A 36 -3.79 27.96 11.42
N ASN A 37 -3.66 29.26 11.65
CA ASN A 37 -3.78 30.30 10.62
C ASN A 37 -2.45 30.66 9.93
N LEU A 38 -1.30 30.18 10.41
CA LEU A 38 0.02 30.43 9.81
C LEU A 38 0.33 29.52 8.61
N MET A 39 -0.40 28.41 8.43
CA MET A 39 -0.33 27.59 7.22
C MET A 39 -1.28 28.04 6.09
N GLN A 40 -2.16 29.03 6.35
CA GLN A 40 -3.14 29.56 5.37
C GLN A 40 -2.72 30.87 4.67
N ARG A 41 -1.50 31.36 4.88
CA ARG A 41 -0.93 32.44 4.05
C ARG A 41 0.18 31.90 3.16
N ARG A 42 -0.21 31.28 2.05
CA ARG A 42 0.66 31.18 0.87
C ARG A 42 -0.01 31.96 -0.26
N SER A 43 0.77 32.88 -0.80
CA SER A 43 0.52 33.68 -1.99
C SER A 43 -0.22 32.90 -3.07
N GLU A 44 -1.17 33.56 -3.75
CA GLU A 44 -1.73 33.09 -5.02
C GLU A 44 -0.60 32.49 -5.88
N PRO A 45 -0.76 31.26 -6.39
CA PRO A 45 0.24 30.70 -7.27
C PRO A 45 0.31 31.60 -8.50
N LYS A 46 1.44 32.29 -8.68
CA LYS A 46 1.81 32.76 -10.00
C LYS A 46 1.71 31.55 -10.91
N ALA A 47 0.92 31.65 -11.97
CA ALA A 47 0.79 30.63 -12.98
C ALA A 47 2.18 30.38 -13.61
N GLU A 48 2.97 29.49 -13.01
CA GLU A 48 4.04 28.82 -13.72
C GLU A 48 3.38 27.97 -14.79
N LYS A 49 3.70 28.29 -16.03
CA LYS A 49 3.28 27.52 -17.19
C LYS A 49 3.63 26.06 -16.94
N LEU A 50 2.61 25.22 -16.95
CA LEU A 50 2.70 23.77 -16.97
C LEU A 50 3.19 23.30 -18.36
N ASP A 51 4.33 23.81 -18.79
CA ASP A 51 4.99 23.39 -20.02
C ASP A 51 5.99 22.29 -19.67
N ASP A 52 5.76 21.11 -20.27
CA ASP A 52 6.66 19.95 -20.44
C ASP A 52 6.20 18.60 -19.83
N ILE A 53 4.98 18.16 -20.18
CA ILE A 53 4.75 16.71 -20.32
C ILE A 53 5.43 16.27 -21.62
N HIS A 54 6.63 15.71 -21.52
CA HIS A 54 7.34 15.20 -22.70
C HIS A 54 6.55 14.01 -23.31
N PRO A 55 6.14 14.07 -24.61
CA PRO A 55 5.29 13.05 -25.25
C PRO A 55 5.80 11.60 -25.16
N ARG A 56 7.11 11.40 -24.98
CA ARG A 56 7.75 10.08 -24.87
C ARG A 56 7.34 9.29 -23.62
N SER A 57 6.91 9.98 -22.56
CA SER A 57 6.48 9.35 -21.29
C SER A 57 5.17 8.55 -21.41
N LEU A 58 4.36 8.84 -22.44
CA LEU A 58 3.10 8.16 -22.74
C LEU A 58 3.23 7.19 -23.92
N GLU A 59 4.43 6.96 -24.43
CA GLU A 59 4.64 5.98 -25.48
C GLU A 59 4.33 4.56 -25.00
N PRO A 60 3.73 3.70 -25.85
CA PRO A 60 3.33 2.35 -25.45
C PRO A 60 4.44 1.50 -24.82
N ILE A 61 5.69 1.69 -25.27
CA ILE A 61 6.87 0.99 -24.72
C ILE A 61 7.15 1.45 -23.29
N THR A 62 7.13 2.75 -23.04
CA THR A 62 7.32 3.33 -21.70
C THR A 62 6.24 2.86 -20.73
N VAL A 63 4.98 2.82 -21.15
CA VAL A 63 3.87 2.30 -20.32
C VAL A 63 4.06 0.80 -20.04
N GLN A 64 4.42 0.02 -21.06
CA GLN A 64 4.68 -1.41 -20.88
C GLN A 64 5.78 -1.65 -19.83
N GLU A 65 6.93 -1.00 -19.97
CA GLU A 65 8.08 -1.19 -19.08
C GLU A 65 7.87 -0.69 -17.67
N ARG A 66 7.09 0.38 -17.49
CA ARG A 66 6.92 1.06 -16.20
C ARG A 66 5.64 0.71 -15.44
N TYR A 67 4.59 0.27 -16.14
CA TYR A 67 3.27 0.03 -15.53
C TYR A 67 2.73 -1.38 -15.72
N ILE A 68 3.24 -2.14 -16.69
CA ILE A 68 2.79 -3.51 -16.95
C ILE A 68 3.84 -4.51 -16.49
N THR A 69 5.10 -4.38 -16.92
CA THR A 69 6.18 -5.29 -16.55
C THR A 69 6.37 -5.43 -15.02
N PRO A 70 6.34 -4.35 -14.21
CA PRO A 70 6.47 -4.46 -12.76
C PRO A 70 5.39 -5.30 -12.07
N LEU A 71 4.20 -5.44 -12.65
CA LEU A 71 3.13 -6.30 -12.10
C LEU A 71 3.56 -7.78 -12.04
N PHE A 72 4.56 -8.17 -12.85
CA PHE A 72 5.10 -9.52 -12.92
C PHE A 72 6.26 -9.79 -11.97
N SER A 73 6.78 -8.76 -11.32
CA SER A 73 7.80 -8.94 -10.30
C SER A 73 7.25 -9.79 -9.15
N LEU A 74 8.12 -10.61 -8.58
CA LEU A 74 7.80 -11.52 -7.48
C LEU A 74 8.57 -11.05 -6.24
N PRO A 75 7.94 -11.02 -5.06
CA PRO A 75 8.65 -10.76 -3.82
C PRO A 75 9.60 -11.92 -3.54
N ARG A 76 10.72 -11.66 -2.87
CA ARG A 76 11.71 -12.71 -2.54
C ARG A 76 11.16 -13.79 -1.60
N LYS A 77 10.14 -13.44 -0.82
CA LYS A 77 9.36 -14.35 0.03
C LYS A 77 7.92 -13.82 0.09
N LEU A 78 6.95 -14.73 0.06
CA LEU A 78 5.52 -14.41 0.21
C LEU A 78 4.98 -15.05 1.49
N PRO A 79 5.04 -14.35 2.64
CA PRO A 79 4.38 -14.84 3.86
C PRO A 79 2.85 -14.74 3.74
N ALA A 80 2.13 -15.43 4.62
CA ALA A 80 0.67 -15.36 4.68
C ALA A 80 0.22 -13.93 5.00
N THR A 81 -0.70 -13.37 4.20
CA THR A 81 -1.20 -12.01 4.36
C THR A 81 -2.52 -11.79 3.61
N ALA A 82 -3.36 -10.88 4.11
CA ALA A 82 -4.50 -10.35 3.38
C ALA A 82 -4.08 -9.35 2.28
N TRP A 83 -2.88 -8.77 2.42
CA TRP A 83 -2.35 -7.69 1.60
C TRP A 83 -1.76 -8.13 0.24
N GLN A 84 -1.63 -9.45 0.01
CA GLN A 84 -0.88 -9.98 -1.15
C GLN A 84 -1.36 -9.45 -2.51
N GLY A 85 -2.65 -9.07 -2.62
CA GLY A 85 -3.23 -8.53 -3.84
C GLY A 85 -2.65 -7.18 -4.27
N HIS A 86 -1.94 -6.48 -3.37
CA HIS A 86 -1.38 -5.15 -3.61
C HIS A 86 0.11 -5.17 -3.97
N ILE A 87 0.80 -6.30 -3.74
CA ILE A 87 2.22 -6.49 -4.06
C ILE A 87 2.55 -6.09 -5.52
N PRO A 88 1.80 -6.53 -6.55
CA PRO A 88 2.11 -6.12 -7.94
C PRO A 88 2.10 -4.60 -8.13
N PHE A 89 1.17 -3.89 -7.49
CA PHE A 89 1.08 -2.43 -7.62
C PHE A 89 2.18 -1.72 -6.80
N LEU A 90 2.63 -2.29 -5.68
CA LEU A 90 3.79 -1.77 -4.95
C LEU A 90 5.05 -1.73 -5.83
N PHE A 91 5.30 -2.77 -6.62
CA PHE A 91 6.41 -2.77 -7.59
C PHE A 91 6.26 -1.64 -8.63
N VAL A 92 5.03 -1.36 -9.09
CA VAL A 92 4.77 -0.21 -9.98
C VAL A 92 5.08 1.11 -9.29
N LEU A 93 4.66 1.28 -8.03
CA LEU A 93 4.96 2.50 -7.27
C LEU A 93 6.46 2.68 -7.09
N PHE A 94 7.21 1.65 -6.67
CA PHE A 94 8.68 1.74 -6.53
C PHE A 94 9.37 2.04 -7.86
N LYS A 95 8.96 1.40 -8.96
CA LYS A 95 9.53 1.64 -10.29
C LYS A 95 9.40 3.10 -10.72
N ASN A 96 8.27 3.72 -10.40
CA ASN A 96 7.90 5.04 -10.93
C ASN A 96 8.25 6.19 -9.99
N LEU A 97 7.98 6.01 -8.69
CA LEU A 97 8.20 7.04 -7.67
C LEU A 97 9.63 7.04 -7.14
N LYS A 98 10.34 5.90 -7.22
CA LYS A 98 11.72 5.74 -6.76
C LYS A 98 11.94 6.35 -5.36
N PRO A 99 11.16 5.92 -4.35
CA PRO A 99 11.22 6.53 -3.03
C PRO A 99 12.63 6.40 -2.43
N SER A 100 13.13 7.47 -1.83
CA SER A 100 14.39 7.44 -1.07
C SER A 100 14.19 6.87 0.34
N SER A 101 12.96 6.95 0.87
CA SER A 101 12.58 6.39 2.16
C SER A 101 11.19 5.74 2.09
N TYR A 102 11.08 4.54 2.65
CA TYR A 102 9.83 3.81 2.81
C TYR A 102 9.64 3.42 4.28
N VAL A 103 8.45 3.62 4.82
CA VAL A 103 8.08 3.20 6.17
C VAL A 103 6.82 2.35 6.11
N ASP A 104 6.88 1.18 6.75
CA ASP A 104 5.80 0.21 6.85
C ASP A 104 5.33 0.13 8.31
N LEU A 105 4.12 0.62 8.59
CA LEU A 105 3.50 0.59 9.92
C LEU A 105 2.52 -0.58 9.99
N GLY A 106 2.80 -1.55 10.87
CA GLY A 106 2.03 -2.80 10.94
C GLY A 106 2.64 -3.88 10.05
N VAL A 107 3.83 -4.34 10.43
CA VAL A 107 4.65 -5.24 9.61
C VAL A 107 4.13 -6.68 9.66
N HIS A 108 3.70 -7.15 10.84
CA HIS A 108 3.29 -8.53 11.07
C HIS A 108 4.34 -9.54 10.53
N TYR A 109 3.98 -10.43 9.59
CA TYR A 109 4.92 -11.36 8.94
C TYR A 109 5.82 -10.72 7.85
N GLY A 110 5.64 -9.42 7.56
CA GLY A 110 6.52 -8.63 6.68
C GLY A 110 6.20 -8.67 5.20
N ALA A 111 4.98 -9.03 4.77
CA ALA A 111 4.65 -9.18 3.35
C ALA A 111 4.89 -7.89 2.53
N SER A 112 4.38 -6.76 3.00
CA SER A 112 4.55 -5.43 2.39
C SER A 112 6.01 -4.98 2.42
N LEU A 113 6.68 -5.07 3.58
CA LEU A 113 8.08 -4.71 3.74
C LEU A 113 9.02 -5.55 2.84
N ILE A 114 8.82 -6.86 2.76
CA ILE A 114 9.62 -7.74 1.90
C ILE A 114 9.37 -7.39 0.42
N ALA A 115 8.12 -7.12 0.03
CA ALA A 115 7.81 -6.68 -1.33
C ALA A 115 8.48 -5.33 -1.65
N ALA A 116 8.46 -4.37 -0.72
CA ALA A 116 9.12 -3.08 -0.84
C ALA A 116 10.64 -3.23 -1.01
N ALA A 117 11.27 -4.02 -0.15
CA ALA A 117 12.72 -4.29 -0.19
C ALA A 117 13.11 -5.01 -1.49
N THR A 118 12.31 -6.00 -1.91
CA THR A 118 12.52 -6.68 -3.19
C THR A 118 12.39 -5.70 -4.37
N ALA A 119 11.42 -4.79 -4.34
CA ALA A 119 11.25 -3.78 -5.38
C ALA A 119 12.41 -2.78 -5.43
N ALA A 120 12.88 -2.31 -4.27
CA ALA A 120 14.05 -1.45 -4.18
C ALA A 120 15.29 -2.12 -4.80
N GLN A 121 15.58 -3.37 -4.41
CA GLN A 121 16.67 -4.16 -4.97
C GLN A 121 16.49 -4.40 -6.48
N THR A 122 15.30 -4.76 -6.94
CA THR A 122 15.00 -5.05 -8.37
C THR A 122 15.24 -3.84 -9.26
N TYR A 123 15.03 -2.63 -8.74
CA TYR A 123 15.18 -1.38 -9.49
C TYR A 123 16.43 -0.59 -9.13
N ASP A 124 17.38 -1.20 -8.40
CA ASP A 124 18.64 -0.61 -7.98
C ASP A 124 18.46 0.75 -7.28
N LEU A 125 17.50 0.80 -6.36
CA LEU A 125 17.17 1.99 -5.60
C LEU A 125 17.92 1.99 -4.27
N LYS A 126 18.53 3.12 -3.94
CA LYS A 126 19.09 3.39 -2.59
C LYS A 126 17.98 3.88 -1.66
N THR A 127 17.00 3.02 -1.41
CA THR A 127 15.87 3.31 -0.54
C THR A 127 16.20 2.85 0.88
N GLU A 128 16.03 3.72 1.87
CA GLU A 128 16.03 3.32 3.28
C GLU A 128 14.63 2.80 3.66
N LEU A 129 14.53 1.53 4.07
CA LEU A 129 13.26 0.88 4.41
C LEU A 129 13.16 0.63 5.91
N TRP A 130 12.02 0.98 6.50
CA TRP A 130 11.77 0.83 7.92
C TRP A 130 10.48 0.07 8.16
N GLY A 131 10.55 -1.08 8.83
CA GLY A 131 9.37 -1.78 9.34
C GLY A 131 9.16 -1.44 10.82
N VAL A 132 7.98 -0.94 11.17
CA VAL A 132 7.62 -0.60 12.55
C VAL A 132 6.44 -1.45 13.01
N ASP A 133 6.65 -2.19 14.08
CA ASP A 133 5.60 -3.00 14.72
C ASP A 133 5.99 -3.25 16.19
N THR A 134 5.01 -3.59 17.02
CA THR A 134 5.27 -4.08 18.38
C THR A 134 5.56 -5.58 18.39
N TRP A 135 5.00 -6.31 17.42
CA TRP A 135 4.84 -7.76 17.41
C TRP A 135 4.22 -8.29 18.71
N GLN A 136 3.25 -7.56 19.28
CA GLN A 136 2.52 -7.97 20.47
C GLN A 136 1.05 -8.35 20.16
N GLY A 137 0.61 -8.22 18.90
CA GLY A 137 -0.79 -8.39 18.53
C GLY A 137 -1.66 -7.18 18.89
N ASP A 138 -2.90 -7.20 18.41
CA ASP A 138 -3.94 -6.23 18.75
C ASP A 138 -5.36 -6.81 18.57
N ALA A 139 -6.39 -5.99 18.75
CA ALA A 139 -7.79 -6.43 18.68
C ALA A 139 -8.23 -6.91 17.28
N HIS A 140 -7.56 -6.49 16.21
CA HIS A 140 -7.86 -6.85 14.81
C HIS A 140 -6.93 -7.93 14.27
N ALA A 141 -5.66 -7.95 14.69
CA ALA A 141 -4.67 -8.97 14.32
C ALA A 141 -4.73 -10.23 15.21
N GLY A 142 -5.26 -10.12 16.43
CA GLY A 142 -5.31 -11.18 17.43
C GLY A 142 -3.97 -11.43 18.12
N ASP A 143 -3.94 -12.41 19.04
CA ASP A 143 -2.72 -12.87 19.71
C ASP A 143 -1.95 -13.83 18.79
N TYR A 144 -0.63 -13.62 18.66
CA TYR A 144 0.26 -14.48 17.88
C TYR A 144 1.66 -14.55 18.51
N GLU A 145 2.49 -15.51 18.06
CA GLU A 145 3.87 -15.73 18.54
C GLU A 145 4.83 -14.64 18.01
N GLY A 146 4.60 -13.39 18.40
CA GLY A 146 5.25 -12.22 17.80
C GLY A 146 6.77 -12.17 17.97
N ASP A 147 7.32 -12.73 19.05
CA ASP A 147 8.78 -12.84 19.24
C ASP A 147 9.43 -13.69 18.15
N GLN A 148 8.83 -14.84 17.83
CA GLN A 148 9.34 -15.73 16.79
C GLN A 148 9.18 -15.12 15.41
N ILE A 149 8.02 -14.48 15.14
CA ILE A 149 7.78 -13.77 13.88
C ILE A 149 8.82 -12.67 13.67
N TYR A 150 9.08 -11.86 14.69
CA TYR A 150 10.10 -10.82 14.64
C TYR A 150 11.49 -11.40 14.38
N ALA A 151 11.90 -12.44 15.12
CA ALA A 151 13.21 -13.06 14.98
C ALA A 151 13.40 -13.67 13.58
N ASP A 152 12.40 -14.38 13.06
CA ASP A 152 12.43 -14.98 11.72
C ASP A 152 12.49 -13.92 10.62
N LEU A 153 11.71 -12.85 10.77
CA LEU A 153 11.72 -11.75 9.81
C LEU A 153 13.06 -11.01 9.83
N LEU A 154 13.60 -10.70 11.02
CA LEU A 154 14.90 -10.06 11.18
C LEU A 154 16.01 -10.87 10.52
N ALA A 155 16.10 -12.17 10.85
CA ALA A 155 17.09 -13.06 10.26
C ALA A 155 16.96 -13.14 8.72
N PHE A 156 15.73 -13.12 8.20
CA PHE A 156 15.49 -13.12 6.76
C PHE A 156 15.92 -11.82 6.09
N VAL A 157 15.54 -10.65 6.64
CA VAL A 157 15.85 -9.36 6.02
C VAL A 157 17.35 -9.07 6.07
N ASP A 158 18.02 -9.32 7.21
CA ASP A 158 19.46 -9.14 7.37
C ASP A 158 20.26 -10.04 6.42
N GLY A 159 19.74 -11.23 6.10
CA GLY A 159 20.37 -12.16 5.17
C GLY A 159 20.12 -11.85 3.69
N CYS A 160 19.13 -11.01 3.35
CA CYS A 160 18.67 -10.83 1.98
C CYS A 160 18.77 -9.41 1.44
N PHE A 161 18.76 -8.40 2.30
CA PHE A 161 18.61 -6.99 1.92
C PHE A 161 19.53 -6.09 2.73
N ASP A 162 20.12 -5.12 2.03
CA ASP A 162 20.78 -3.97 2.66
C ASP A 162 19.75 -2.84 2.84
N GLY A 163 19.92 -2.02 3.90
CA GLY A 163 19.08 -0.82 4.10
C GLY A 163 17.65 -1.08 4.56
N VAL A 164 17.38 -2.28 5.10
CA VAL A 164 16.10 -2.62 5.75
C VAL A 164 16.32 -2.65 7.26
N HIS A 165 15.48 -1.91 8.00
CA HIS A 165 15.58 -1.78 9.45
C HIS A 165 14.25 -2.16 10.09
N LEU A 166 14.29 -2.98 11.15
CA LEU A 166 13.10 -3.30 11.95
C LEU A 166 13.13 -2.54 13.28
N LEU A 167 12.06 -1.81 13.56
CA LEU A 167 11.85 -1.08 14.81
C LEU A 167 10.74 -1.76 15.61
N ARG A 168 11.14 -2.37 16.74
CA ARG A 168 10.21 -2.97 17.69
C ARG A 168 9.70 -1.93 18.67
N SER A 169 8.64 -1.22 18.28
CA SER A 169 8.05 -0.12 19.04
C SER A 169 6.63 0.19 18.60
N THR A 170 5.93 1.07 19.32
CA THR A 170 4.71 1.68 18.76
C THR A 170 5.08 2.64 17.62
N PHE A 171 4.09 3.01 16.80
CA PHE A 171 4.31 3.98 15.73
C PHE A 171 4.66 5.37 16.28
N ASP A 172 4.04 5.76 17.40
CA ASP A 172 4.32 7.02 18.10
C ASP A 172 5.77 7.11 18.58
N GLN A 173 6.31 6.02 19.13
CA GLN A 173 7.71 5.97 19.56
C GLN A 173 8.66 6.00 18.37
N ALA A 174 8.34 5.28 17.29
CA ALA A 174 9.17 5.28 16.08
C ALA A 174 9.21 6.66 15.41
N ARG A 175 8.11 7.41 15.49
CA ARG A 175 7.93 8.72 14.86
C ARG A 175 9.05 9.71 15.19
N GLU A 176 9.62 9.64 16.39
CA GLU A 176 10.73 10.50 16.84
C GLU A 176 11.97 10.38 15.95
N LYS A 177 12.22 9.20 15.36
CA LYS A 177 13.34 8.97 14.45
C LYS A 177 13.17 9.66 13.09
N PHE A 178 11.98 10.13 12.74
CA PHE A 178 11.68 10.66 11.41
C PHE A 178 11.64 12.18 11.32
N THR A 179 11.87 12.91 12.43
CA THR A 179 11.81 14.39 12.46
C THR A 179 12.72 15.06 11.43
N GLU A 180 13.90 14.51 11.17
CA GLU A 180 14.85 15.01 10.16
C GLU A 180 15.02 14.04 8.98
N ARG A 181 14.11 13.07 8.85
CA ARG A 181 14.16 12.02 7.81
C ARG A 181 12.82 12.00 7.07
N PRO A 182 12.66 12.86 6.04
CA PRO A 182 11.41 12.93 5.28
C PRO A 182 11.06 11.57 4.67
N VAL A 183 9.80 11.16 4.83
CA VAL A 183 9.27 9.90 4.32
C VAL A 183 8.69 10.12 2.93
N ASP A 184 9.23 9.43 1.91
CA ASP A 184 8.70 9.50 0.54
C ASP A 184 7.47 8.60 0.36
N MET A 185 7.44 7.46 1.05
CA MET A 185 6.32 6.54 0.98
C MET A 185 6.03 5.91 2.35
N LEU A 186 4.79 6.06 2.82
CA LEU A 186 4.33 5.53 4.09
C LEU A 186 3.22 4.51 3.82
N HIS A 187 3.32 3.33 4.41
CA HIS A 187 2.25 2.35 4.43
C HIS A 187 1.68 2.25 5.85
N ILE A 188 0.36 2.38 5.97
CA ILE A 188 -0.38 2.32 7.24
C ILE A 188 -1.31 1.10 7.20
N ASP A 189 -0.98 0.11 8.04
CA ASP A 189 -1.74 -1.14 8.24
C ASP A 189 -1.68 -1.58 9.71
N GLY A 190 -1.89 -0.61 10.61
CA GLY A 190 -1.97 -0.85 12.06
C GLY A 190 -3.39 -1.15 12.54
N LEU A 191 -3.81 -0.51 13.65
CA LEU A 191 -5.13 -0.76 14.21
C LEU A 191 -6.24 -0.20 13.29
N HIS A 192 -7.14 -1.07 12.85
CA HIS A 192 -8.11 -0.74 11.80
C HIS A 192 -9.34 0.07 12.26
N THR A 193 -9.35 0.58 13.49
CA THR A 193 -10.38 1.54 13.96
C THR A 193 -10.21 2.90 13.28
N TYR A 194 -11.28 3.70 13.23
CA TYR A 194 -11.20 5.06 12.66
C TYR A 194 -10.24 5.94 13.46
N GLU A 195 -10.31 5.85 14.78
CA GLU A 195 -9.49 6.64 15.69
C GLU A 195 -8.00 6.26 15.57
N GLY A 196 -7.68 4.96 15.49
CA GLY A 196 -6.31 4.47 15.33
C GLY A 196 -5.67 4.94 14.02
N VAL A 197 -6.29 4.64 12.89
CA VAL A 197 -5.74 5.03 11.58
C VAL A 197 -5.71 6.55 11.37
N LYS A 198 -6.66 7.29 11.94
CA LYS A 198 -6.65 8.76 11.91
C LYS A 198 -5.49 9.32 12.72
N HIS A 199 -5.25 8.78 13.93
CA HIS A 199 -4.11 9.16 14.76
C HIS A 199 -2.79 8.90 14.05
N ASP A 200 -2.61 7.70 13.47
CA ASP A 200 -1.40 7.35 12.72
C ASP A 200 -1.17 8.30 11.53
N TYR A 201 -2.22 8.56 10.75
CA TYR A 201 -2.16 9.51 9.64
C TYR A 201 -1.77 10.92 10.10
N GLU A 202 -2.45 11.47 11.12
CA GLU A 202 -2.19 12.82 11.62
C GLU A 202 -0.80 12.96 12.24
N ASN A 203 -0.30 11.92 12.91
CA ASN A 203 1.02 11.90 13.53
C ASN A 203 2.16 11.82 12.50
N TRP A 204 1.98 11.04 11.43
CA TRP A 204 3.02 10.83 10.41
C TRP A 204 2.98 11.82 9.26
N LEU A 205 1.84 12.44 8.95
CA LEU A 205 1.71 13.43 7.88
C LEU A 205 2.78 14.55 7.94
N PRO A 206 3.15 15.13 9.10
CA PRO A 206 4.14 16.21 9.17
C PRO A 206 5.57 15.85 8.75
N VAL A 207 5.93 14.55 8.64
CA VAL A 207 7.26 14.11 8.15
C VAL A 207 7.24 13.56 6.73
N MET A 208 6.09 13.60 6.07
CA MET A 208 6.07 13.27 4.65
C MET A 208 6.90 14.29 3.86
N SER A 209 7.65 13.81 2.88
CA SER A 209 8.41 14.67 1.98
C SER A 209 7.47 15.42 1.02
N ASP A 210 8.05 16.34 0.23
CA ASP A 210 7.34 17.00 -0.86
C ASP A 210 6.94 16.03 -1.99
N ARG A 211 7.48 14.80 -2.01
CA ARG A 211 7.09 13.70 -2.90
C ARG A 211 6.21 12.65 -2.21
N GLY A 212 5.78 12.91 -0.97
CA GLY A 212 5.12 11.95 -0.10
C GLY A 212 3.88 11.28 -0.70
N VAL A 213 3.83 9.95 -0.58
CA VAL A 213 2.66 9.11 -0.88
C VAL A 213 2.33 8.26 0.34
N ILE A 214 1.05 8.23 0.73
CA ILE A 214 0.56 7.40 1.84
C ILE A 214 -0.33 6.30 1.29
N LEU A 215 -0.09 5.07 1.73
CA LEU A 215 -0.85 3.88 1.42
C LEU A 215 -1.65 3.48 2.66
N PHE A 216 -2.95 3.24 2.49
CA PHE A 216 -3.85 2.77 3.54
C PHE A 216 -4.41 1.41 3.13
N HIS A 217 -4.18 0.39 3.94
CA HIS A 217 -4.82 -0.90 3.75
C HIS A 217 -6.24 -0.92 4.37
N ASP A 218 -7.03 -1.95 4.06
CA ASP A 218 -8.37 -2.18 4.62
C ASP A 218 -9.42 -1.08 4.32
N THR A 219 -9.26 -0.33 3.23
CA THR A 219 -10.23 0.73 2.84
C THR A 219 -11.60 0.18 2.42
N ALA A 220 -11.73 -1.11 2.11
CA ALA A 220 -12.99 -1.78 1.79
C ALA A 220 -13.66 -2.46 3.00
N GLY A 221 -12.97 -2.60 4.14
CA GLY A 221 -13.52 -3.17 5.37
C GLY A 221 -14.67 -2.31 5.93
N ARG A 222 -15.77 -2.94 6.37
CA ARG A 222 -16.95 -2.25 6.96
C ARG A 222 -17.50 -2.90 8.23
N ASP A 223 -17.02 -4.09 8.58
CA ASP A 223 -17.48 -4.86 9.74
C ASP A 223 -16.49 -4.74 10.91
N ARG A 224 -16.78 -5.40 12.05
CA ARG A 224 -15.84 -5.60 13.18
C ARG A 224 -15.17 -4.31 13.71
N GLY A 225 -15.85 -3.18 13.61
CA GLY A 225 -15.31 -1.89 14.05
C GLY A 225 -14.28 -1.26 13.11
N PHE A 226 -14.12 -1.78 11.89
CA PHE A 226 -13.24 -1.19 10.88
C PHE A 226 -13.71 0.22 10.51
N GLY A 227 -12.77 1.16 10.58
CA GLY A 227 -12.99 2.58 10.37
C GLY A 227 -12.07 3.23 9.35
N VAL A 228 -11.11 2.50 8.77
CA VAL A 228 -10.17 3.03 7.75
C VAL A 228 -10.91 3.66 6.57
N TRP A 229 -12.01 3.03 6.14
CA TRP A 229 -12.85 3.56 5.07
C TRP A 229 -13.45 4.94 5.37
N ARG A 230 -13.74 5.27 6.62
CA ARG A 230 -14.30 6.57 7.00
C ARG A 230 -13.25 7.65 6.79
N LEU A 231 -12.04 7.41 7.28
CA LEU A 231 -10.90 8.30 7.03
C LEU A 231 -10.63 8.42 5.53
N TRP A 232 -10.68 7.30 4.79
CA TRP A 232 -10.49 7.33 3.34
C TRP A 232 -11.50 8.23 2.62
N GLU A 233 -12.79 8.15 2.96
CA GLU A 233 -13.83 9.02 2.40
C GLU A 233 -13.60 10.51 2.71
N GLU A 234 -12.98 10.84 3.84
CA GLU A 234 -12.61 12.21 4.20
C GLU A 234 -11.37 12.71 3.42
N LEU A 235 -10.40 11.82 3.17
CA LEU A 235 -9.11 12.19 2.56
C LEU A 235 -9.15 12.20 1.03
N LYS A 236 -9.84 11.25 0.39
CA LYS A 236 -9.84 11.12 -1.08
C LYS A 236 -10.35 12.36 -1.85
N PRO A 237 -11.25 13.23 -1.32
CA PRO A 237 -11.64 14.47 -2.01
C PRO A 237 -10.61 15.59 -1.83
N ARG A 238 -9.72 15.48 -0.83
CA ARG A 238 -8.75 16.51 -0.45
C ARG A 238 -7.40 16.36 -1.14
N PHE A 239 -7.07 15.14 -1.57
CA PHE A 239 -5.83 14.82 -2.24
C PHE A 239 -6.07 14.00 -3.51
N PRO A 240 -5.21 14.13 -4.53
CA PRO A 240 -5.17 13.17 -5.63
C PRO A 240 -5.02 11.74 -5.08
N SER A 241 -5.76 10.77 -5.62
CA SER A 241 -5.87 9.45 -5.01
C SER A 241 -6.24 8.33 -6.00
N LEU A 242 -5.85 7.11 -5.66
CA LEU A 242 -6.26 5.86 -6.32
C LEU A 242 -6.82 4.89 -5.27
N GLU A 243 -7.81 4.08 -5.65
CA GLU A 243 -8.43 3.11 -4.74
C GLU A 243 -8.64 1.73 -5.40
N PHE A 244 -8.02 0.73 -4.79
CA PHE A 244 -8.28 -0.68 -5.07
C PHE A 244 -9.32 -1.22 -4.10
N ILE A 245 -10.15 -2.15 -4.56
CA ILE A 245 -11.24 -2.74 -3.77
C ILE A 245 -11.05 -4.24 -3.49
N HIS A 246 -10.09 -4.88 -4.16
CA HIS A 246 -9.70 -6.27 -3.88
C HIS A 246 -8.73 -6.32 -2.69
N SER A 247 -8.51 -7.51 -2.13
CA SER A 247 -7.61 -7.69 -0.97
C SER A 247 -7.89 -6.73 0.18
N HIS A 248 -9.17 -6.61 0.56
CA HIS A 248 -9.67 -5.70 1.60
C HIS A 248 -9.48 -4.20 1.33
N GLY A 249 -8.90 -3.84 0.19
CA GLY A 249 -8.82 -2.49 -0.34
C GLY A 249 -7.49 -1.82 -0.04
N LEU A 250 -7.08 -0.94 -0.96
CA LEU A 250 -5.89 -0.12 -0.81
C LEU A 250 -6.20 1.29 -1.31
N GLY A 251 -6.11 2.25 -0.40
CA GLY A 251 -6.10 3.67 -0.71
C GLY A 251 -4.68 4.15 -0.95
N VAL A 252 -4.46 4.90 -2.02
CA VAL A 252 -3.16 5.51 -2.36
C VAL A 252 -3.37 7.02 -2.44
N LEU A 253 -2.78 7.75 -1.52
CA LEU A 253 -2.97 9.18 -1.30
C LEU A 253 -1.70 9.95 -1.61
N PHE A 254 -1.78 10.88 -2.57
CA PHE A 254 -0.64 11.69 -3.01
C PHE A 254 -0.62 13.02 -2.24
N VAL A 255 0.13 13.06 -1.13
CA VAL A 255 0.11 14.19 -0.17
C VAL A 255 1.17 15.24 -0.44
N GLY A 256 2.30 14.84 -1.04
CA GLY A 256 3.38 15.76 -1.40
C GLY A 256 3.03 16.60 -2.63
N ALA A 257 3.44 17.87 -2.66
CA ALA A 257 3.20 18.77 -3.79
C ALA A 257 3.79 18.26 -5.12
N ASN A 258 4.88 17.49 -5.05
CA ASN A 258 5.61 16.89 -6.17
C ASN A 258 5.43 15.36 -6.28
N SER A 259 4.42 14.79 -5.59
CA SER A 259 4.18 13.35 -5.56
C SER A 259 3.58 12.78 -6.86
N LEU A 260 2.99 13.63 -7.72
CA LEU A 260 2.39 13.25 -9.02
C LEU A 260 3.10 13.90 -10.21
N THR A 261 4.42 13.81 -10.23
CA THR A 261 5.23 14.28 -11.37
C THR A 261 5.21 13.31 -12.56
N ASP A 262 4.90 12.03 -12.34
CA ASP A 262 4.80 11.07 -13.45
C ASP A 262 3.51 11.29 -14.28
N PRO A 263 3.61 11.51 -15.61
CA PRO A 263 2.47 11.80 -16.46
C PRO A 263 1.43 10.68 -16.56
N TYR A 264 1.86 9.40 -16.55
CA TYR A 264 0.93 8.29 -16.65
C TYR A 264 0.25 8.02 -15.30
N LEU A 265 0.98 8.12 -14.19
CA LEU A 265 0.37 8.03 -12.86
C LEU A 265 -0.64 9.15 -12.62
N LYS A 266 -0.31 10.39 -13.00
CA LYS A 266 -1.26 11.51 -13.00
C LYS A 266 -2.50 11.21 -13.84
N LYS A 267 -2.32 10.63 -15.03
CA LYS A 267 -3.44 10.22 -15.89
C LYS A 267 -4.30 9.11 -15.28
N LEU A 268 -3.70 8.16 -14.54
CA LEU A 268 -4.47 7.16 -13.78
C LEU A 268 -5.35 7.84 -12.73
N VAL A 269 -4.84 8.86 -12.04
CA VAL A 269 -5.64 9.61 -11.05
C VAL A 269 -6.77 10.41 -11.71
N GLU A 270 -6.51 11.02 -12.87
CA GLU A 270 -7.47 11.92 -13.53
C GLU A 270 -8.53 11.19 -14.39
N ASP A 271 -8.21 10.04 -14.99
CA ASP A 271 -9.11 9.29 -15.89
C ASP A 271 -9.63 8.01 -15.22
N ARG A 272 -10.80 8.12 -14.59
CA ARG A 272 -11.47 6.99 -13.91
C ARG A 272 -11.61 5.75 -14.79
N SER A 273 -11.97 5.90 -16.07
CA SER A 273 -12.14 4.73 -16.96
C SER A 273 -10.80 4.05 -17.27
N LEU A 274 -9.73 4.82 -17.38
CA LEU A 274 -8.38 4.28 -17.54
C LEU A 274 -7.97 3.53 -16.28
N PHE A 275 -8.15 4.13 -15.10
CA PHE A 275 -7.81 3.50 -13.84
C PHE A 275 -8.66 2.25 -13.58
N ASP A 276 -9.95 2.24 -13.89
CA ASP A 276 -10.79 1.04 -13.75
C ASP A 276 -10.25 -0.15 -14.57
N ALA A 277 -9.81 0.11 -15.82
CA ALA A 277 -9.18 -0.92 -16.65
C ALA A 277 -7.82 -1.36 -16.09
N TYR A 278 -7.01 -0.41 -15.63
CA TYR A 278 -5.70 -0.69 -15.04
C TYR A 278 -5.83 -1.49 -13.74
N ARG A 279 -6.71 -1.08 -12.84
CA ARG A 279 -7.09 -1.77 -11.61
C ARG A 279 -7.52 -3.21 -11.88
N SER A 280 -8.40 -3.44 -12.86
CA SER A 280 -8.80 -4.79 -13.26
C SER A 280 -7.61 -5.64 -13.73
N THR A 281 -6.64 -5.03 -14.42
CA THR A 281 -5.39 -5.70 -14.80
C THR A 281 -4.60 -6.11 -13.55
N VAL A 282 -4.37 -5.16 -12.63
CA VAL A 282 -3.64 -5.39 -11.38
C VAL A 282 -4.28 -6.54 -10.59
N THR A 283 -5.60 -6.52 -10.40
CA THR A 283 -6.33 -7.58 -9.67
C THR A 283 -6.11 -8.95 -10.32
N GLN A 284 -6.28 -9.08 -11.65
CA GLN A 284 -6.05 -10.34 -12.36
C GLN A 284 -4.60 -10.84 -12.23
N VAL A 285 -3.62 -9.92 -12.21
CA VAL A 285 -2.22 -10.30 -12.01
C VAL A 285 -2.00 -10.81 -10.59
N ALA A 286 -2.62 -10.14 -9.62
CA ALA A 286 -2.44 -10.41 -8.20
C ALA A 286 -3.11 -11.71 -7.76
N ASP A 287 -4.26 -12.08 -8.34
CA ASP A 287 -4.95 -13.36 -8.10
C ASP A 287 -4.07 -14.58 -8.40
N LEU A 288 -3.04 -14.41 -9.22
CA LEU A 288 -2.10 -15.48 -9.59
C LEU A 288 -0.75 -15.38 -8.88
N LEU A 289 -0.56 -14.40 -7.99
CA LEU A 289 0.73 -14.15 -7.35
C LEU A 289 1.23 -15.40 -6.60
N SER A 290 0.41 -15.99 -5.74
CA SER A 290 0.79 -17.15 -4.93
C SER A 290 1.17 -18.35 -5.81
N VAL A 291 0.45 -18.55 -6.92
CA VAL A 291 0.74 -19.61 -7.90
C VAL A 291 2.07 -19.37 -8.61
N ARG A 292 2.35 -18.11 -8.99
CA ARG A 292 3.62 -17.73 -9.64
C ARG A 292 4.82 -17.87 -8.71
N VAL A 293 4.68 -17.51 -7.44
CA VAL A 293 5.74 -17.69 -6.41
C VAL A 293 6.03 -19.17 -6.23
N ALA A 294 5.01 -19.98 -5.98
CA ALA A 294 5.18 -21.43 -5.79
C ALA A 294 5.88 -22.10 -6.98
N PHE A 295 5.57 -21.68 -8.21
CA PHE A 295 6.25 -22.18 -9.40
C PHE A 295 7.71 -21.79 -9.49
N GLN A 296 8.06 -20.55 -9.13
CA GLN A 296 9.45 -20.12 -9.11
C GLN A 296 10.25 -20.93 -8.09
N ASP A 297 9.67 -21.21 -6.93
CA ASP A 297 10.29 -22.02 -5.88
C ASP A 297 10.47 -23.48 -6.35
N SER A 298 9.44 -24.10 -6.94
CA SER A 298 9.54 -25.45 -7.52
C SER A 298 10.57 -25.53 -8.66
N GLU A 299 10.65 -24.54 -9.53
CA GLU A 299 11.68 -24.45 -10.58
C GLU A 299 13.08 -24.38 -9.97
N PHE A 300 13.26 -23.59 -8.92
CA PHE A 300 14.53 -23.45 -8.22
C PHE A 300 14.94 -24.77 -7.53
N GLU A 301 14.00 -25.46 -6.88
CA GLU A 301 14.22 -26.77 -6.27
C GLU A 301 14.61 -27.83 -7.30
N LEU A 302 13.90 -27.93 -8.44
CA LEU A 302 14.23 -28.86 -9.51
C LEU A 302 15.63 -28.63 -10.08
N ARG A 303 16.01 -27.36 -10.25
CA ARG A 303 17.36 -27.00 -10.73
C ARG A 303 18.44 -27.33 -9.72
N SER A 304 18.14 -27.15 -8.44
CA SER A 304 19.08 -27.40 -7.34
C SER A 304 19.18 -28.89 -6.97
N ASN A 305 18.13 -29.67 -7.21
CA ASN A 305 18.05 -31.09 -6.93
C ASN A 305 17.31 -31.86 -8.04
N PRO A 306 17.98 -32.19 -9.17
CA PRO A 306 17.36 -32.79 -10.35
C PRO A 306 16.74 -34.18 -10.14
N SER A 307 17.09 -34.85 -9.04
CA SER A 307 16.56 -36.15 -8.63
C SER A 307 15.22 -36.09 -7.88
N ALA A 308 14.71 -34.91 -7.55
CA ALA A 308 13.43 -34.74 -6.88
C ALA A 308 12.23 -35.03 -7.83
N GLY A 309 11.68 -36.25 -7.74
CA GLY A 309 10.25 -36.63 -7.70
C GLY A 309 9.23 -36.15 -8.75
N GLY A 310 8.28 -37.03 -9.10
CA GLY A 310 7.16 -36.77 -10.03
C GLY A 310 6.11 -35.76 -9.55
N ASP A 311 6.01 -35.49 -8.24
CA ASP A 311 5.08 -34.49 -7.69
C ASP A 311 5.46 -33.07 -8.12
N THR A 312 6.74 -32.72 -8.11
CA THR A 312 7.22 -31.40 -8.54
C THR A 312 6.97 -31.17 -10.03
N ARG A 313 7.11 -32.19 -10.88
CA ARG A 313 6.75 -32.11 -12.32
C ARG A 313 5.25 -31.91 -12.55
N THR A 314 4.42 -32.50 -11.70
CA THR A 314 2.95 -32.38 -11.79
C THR A 314 2.50 -30.99 -11.35
N GLN A 315 3.08 -30.45 -10.28
CA GLN A 315 2.88 -29.05 -9.86
C GLN A 315 3.34 -28.09 -10.97
N LEU A 316 4.50 -28.35 -11.58
CA LEU A 316 5.04 -27.54 -12.67
C LEU A 316 4.08 -27.45 -13.86
N ALA A 317 3.47 -28.56 -14.26
CA ALA A 317 2.49 -28.61 -15.34
C ALA A 317 1.22 -27.80 -15.01
N GLY A 318 0.68 -27.96 -13.79
CA GLY A 318 -0.49 -27.21 -13.33
C GLY A 318 -0.27 -25.70 -13.31
N VAL A 319 0.93 -25.24 -12.93
CA VAL A 319 1.26 -23.81 -12.97
C VAL A 319 1.54 -23.33 -14.40
N GLN A 320 2.18 -24.13 -15.26
CA GLN A 320 2.34 -23.77 -16.67
C GLN A 320 0.99 -23.49 -17.35
N GLU A 321 -0.03 -24.29 -17.05
CA GLU A 321 -1.40 -24.04 -17.52
C GLU A 321 -2.00 -22.76 -16.93
N ALA A 322 -1.77 -22.45 -15.66
CA ALA A 322 -2.21 -21.20 -15.05
C ALA A 322 -1.53 -19.97 -15.69
N VAL A 323 -0.21 -20.04 -15.92
CA VAL A 323 0.57 -18.99 -16.61
C VAL A 323 0.11 -18.82 -18.06
N GLN A 324 -0.25 -19.91 -18.75
CA GLN A 324 -0.74 -19.82 -20.13
C GLN A 324 -2.15 -19.21 -20.19
N ARG A 325 -3.06 -19.60 -19.29
CA ARG A 325 -4.38 -18.96 -19.14
C ARG A 325 -4.24 -17.47 -18.87
N TYR A 326 -3.26 -17.10 -18.06
CA TYR A 326 -2.97 -15.72 -17.71
C TYR A 326 -2.44 -14.88 -18.89
N LYS A 327 -1.47 -15.40 -19.66
CA LYS A 327 -0.99 -14.76 -20.89
C LYS A 327 -2.15 -14.45 -21.85
N ASN A 328 -3.11 -15.35 -21.95
CA ASN A 328 -4.31 -15.16 -22.77
C ASN A 328 -5.23 -14.06 -22.21
N GLN A 329 -5.39 -13.96 -20.88
CA GLN A 329 -6.16 -12.89 -20.22
C GLN A 329 -5.51 -11.51 -20.42
N LEU A 330 -4.19 -11.38 -20.21
CA LEU A 330 -3.47 -10.13 -20.48
C LEU A 330 -3.60 -9.65 -21.92
N MET A 331 -3.48 -10.57 -22.88
CA MET A 331 -3.68 -10.25 -24.30
C MET A 331 -5.11 -9.75 -24.56
N THR A 332 -6.08 -10.23 -23.80
CA THR A 332 -7.48 -9.78 -23.87
C THR A 332 -7.63 -8.38 -23.29
N VAL A 333 -7.05 -8.12 -22.11
CA VAL A 333 -7.08 -6.80 -21.47
C VAL A 333 -6.34 -5.75 -22.31
N ARG A 334 -5.19 -6.10 -22.87
CA ARG A 334 -4.46 -5.24 -23.83
C ARG A 334 -5.33 -4.88 -25.04
N ARG A 335 -6.02 -5.86 -25.63
CA ARG A 335 -6.96 -5.61 -26.74
C ARG A 335 -8.14 -4.72 -26.33
N GLN A 336 -8.62 -4.83 -25.09
CA GLN A 336 -9.68 -3.97 -24.56
C GLN A 336 -9.19 -2.54 -24.33
N HIS A 337 -8.00 -2.38 -23.75
CA HIS A 337 -7.33 -1.09 -23.59
C HIS A 337 -7.14 -0.40 -24.96
N ASP A 338 -6.59 -1.11 -25.96
CA ASP A 338 -6.41 -0.60 -27.32
C ASP A 338 -7.73 -0.19 -27.99
N ARG A 339 -8.83 -0.91 -27.69
CA ARG A 339 -10.17 -0.54 -28.19
C ARG A 339 -10.72 0.72 -27.52
N LEU A 340 -10.50 0.89 -26.22
CA LEU A 340 -10.97 2.04 -25.45
C LEU A 340 -10.18 3.32 -25.80
N THR A 341 -8.86 3.20 -25.99
CA THR A 341 -8.01 4.31 -26.43
C THR A 341 -8.27 4.69 -27.89
N ARG A 342 -8.48 3.72 -28.79
CA ARG A 342 -8.94 4.00 -30.17
C ARG A 342 -10.33 4.64 -30.21
N ARG A 343 -11.27 4.25 -29.34
CA ARG A 343 -12.61 4.88 -29.25
C ARG A 343 -12.55 6.33 -28.78
N LYS A 344 -11.70 6.66 -27.79
CA LYS A 344 -11.49 8.05 -27.35
C LYS A 344 -10.78 8.90 -28.42
N SER A 345 -9.95 8.30 -29.27
CA SER A 345 -9.32 8.99 -30.41
C SER A 345 -10.24 9.17 -31.62
N ILE A 346 -11.44 8.58 -31.62
CA ILE A 346 -12.43 8.69 -32.70
C ILE A 346 -13.75 9.23 -32.13
N LYS A 347 -13.76 10.51 -31.71
CA LYS A 347 -14.82 11.50 -32.04
C LYS A 347 -14.53 12.85 -31.33
N PRO A 348 -14.64 14.01 -32.02
CA PRO A 348 -15.12 14.21 -33.38
C PRO A 348 -14.13 15.01 -34.27
N LEU A 349 -13.45 14.33 -35.19
CA LEU A 349 -12.96 14.98 -36.43
C LEU A 349 -14.12 15.37 -37.40
N LYS A 350 -15.37 15.36 -36.93
CA LYS A 350 -16.55 15.81 -37.67
C LYS A 350 -16.81 17.33 -37.56
N TYR A 351 -16.02 18.09 -36.80
CA TYR A 351 -16.19 19.55 -36.70
C TYR A 351 -15.09 20.39 -37.39
N LEU A 352 -14.00 19.79 -37.88
CA LEU A 352 -12.88 20.53 -38.51
C LEU A 352 -12.87 20.50 -40.05
N LYS A 353 -13.87 19.89 -40.71
CA LYS A 353 -14.02 19.92 -42.18
C LYS A 353 -14.96 21.01 -42.72
N ARG A 354 -15.44 21.92 -41.86
CA ARG A 354 -16.37 23.01 -42.24
C ARG A 354 -15.79 24.42 -42.05
N LEU A 355 -14.49 24.53 -41.75
CA LEU A 355 -13.79 25.81 -41.53
C LEU A 355 -12.59 26.06 -42.47
N ILE A 356 -12.41 25.21 -43.49
CA ILE A 356 -11.39 25.41 -44.54
C ILE A 356 -12.00 25.06 -45.92
N GLY A 357 -13.25 25.46 -46.14
CA GLY A 357 -13.99 25.18 -47.37
C GLY A 357 -15.25 26.02 -47.43
N GLY A 358 -15.04 27.29 -47.74
CA GLY A 358 -16.01 28.38 -47.85
C GLY A 358 -15.25 29.67 -48.00
#